data_AF-A0A0A9DED5-F1
#
_entry.id   AF-A0A0A9DED5-F1
#
_cell.length_a   1.000
_cell.length_b   1.000
_cell.length_c   1.000
_cell.angle_alpha   90.00
_cell.angle_beta   90.00
_cell.angle_gamma   90.00
#
_symmetry.space_group_name_H-M   'P 1'
#
loop_
_entity.id
_entity.type
_entity.pdbx_description
1 polymer ?
#
loop_
_entity_poly.entity_id
_entity_poly.type
_entity_poly.pdbx_seq_one_letter_code
_entity_poly.pdbx_strand_id
1 'polypeptide(L)'
;MQRPPSVCAVTIPFADLKRDKDLGGKIEEGLGPHGLGIISIADVPDFSELRKRLLRLAPRIANLPEDVKKQLEDPESRYNFGWSHGKEKLESGKLDTFKGFFYANPILDVPTTDDVLVSRYPSYCRPNIWPADHLSELEIAFKALGKLMLEVGLMLAHHCDHYVMQQGVGNYDGESLEQTIARSRCHKGYLLYYFPRQFRYT
;
A
#
# COMPACT_ATOMS: atom_id res chain seq x y z
N MET A 1 0.53 39.70 7.16
CA MET A 1 0.90 38.30 7.46
C MET A 1 1.36 37.64 6.17
N GLN A 2 2.63 37.28 6.04
CA GLN A 2 3.09 36.46 4.91
C GLN A 2 2.52 35.05 5.08
N ARG A 3 1.97 34.49 3.99
CA ARG A 3 1.55 33.08 3.97
C ARG A 3 2.79 32.23 4.32
N PRO A 4 2.69 31.27 5.25
CA PRO A 4 3.79 30.33 5.44
C PRO A 4 4.09 29.67 4.09
N PRO A 5 5.37 29.42 3.77
CA PRO A 5 5.72 28.76 2.52
C PRO A 5 4.92 27.46 2.41
N SER A 6 4.18 27.30 1.32
CA SER A 6 3.44 26.07 1.06
C SER A 6 4.47 24.98 0.77
N VAL A 7 4.61 24.03 1.70
CA VAL A 7 5.43 22.85 1.48
C VAL A 7 4.70 21.98 0.46
N CYS A 8 5.31 21.78 -0.71
CA CYS A 8 4.78 20.93 -1.77
C CYS A 8 5.67 19.70 -1.93
N ALA A 9 5.06 18.54 -2.18
CA ALA A 9 5.82 17.35 -2.51
C ALA A 9 6.52 17.52 -3.87
N VAL A 10 7.75 17.04 -3.96
CA VAL A 10 8.49 16.98 -5.23
C VAL A 10 7.74 16.07 -6.18
N THR A 11 7.55 16.54 -7.42
CA THR A 11 6.82 15.81 -8.45
C THR A 11 7.74 15.32 -9.56
N ILE A 12 7.66 14.03 -9.87
CA ILE A 12 8.41 13.36 -10.93
C ILE A 12 7.40 12.85 -11.97
N PRO A 13 7.48 13.27 -13.24
CA PRO A 13 6.68 12.66 -14.30
C PRO A 13 6.99 11.17 -14.43
N PHE A 14 5.98 10.32 -14.62
CA PHE A 14 6.19 8.87 -14.81
C PHE A 14 7.14 8.57 -15.97
N ALA A 15 7.07 9.34 -17.05
CA ALA A 15 7.98 9.22 -18.20
C ALA A 15 9.46 9.45 -17.84
N ASP A 16 9.72 10.12 -16.72
CA ASP A 16 11.07 10.40 -16.22
C ASP A 16 11.61 9.29 -15.32
N LEU A 17 10.76 8.38 -14.83
CA LEU A 17 11.18 7.23 -14.01
C LEU A 17 11.97 6.16 -14.78
N LYS A 18 12.12 6.33 -16.10
CA LYS A 18 13.00 5.47 -16.90
C LYS A 18 14.42 5.49 -16.34
N ARG A 19 15.09 4.34 -16.40
CA ARG A 19 16.38 4.08 -15.74
C ARG A 19 17.54 4.96 -16.26
N ASP A 20 17.40 5.56 -17.43
CA ASP A 20 18.44 6.37 -18.09
C ASP A 20 18.46 7.84 -17.64
N LYS A 21 17.51 8.28 -16.82
CA LYS A 21 17.50 9.65 -16.27
C LYS A 21 18.19 9.72 -14.92
N ASP A 22 18.96 10.78 -14.71
CA ASP A 22 19.45 11.14 -13.38
C ASP A 22 18.37 11.94 -12.63
N LEU A 23 17.81 11.32 -11.59
CA LEU A 23 16.82 11.93 -10.70
C LEU A 23 17.39 12.28 -9.32
N GLY A 24 18.70 12.15 -9.10
CA GLY A 24 19.32 12.30 -7.77
C GLY A 24 18.96 13.62 -7.07
N GLY A 25 18.95 14.73 -7.79
CA GLY A 25 18.52 16.03 -7.23
C GLY A 25 17.07 16.04 -6.74
N LYS A 26 16.14 15.40 -7.47
CA LYS A 26 14.73 15.29 -7.05
C LYS A 26 14.55 14.31 -5.89
N ILE A 27 15.36 13.24 -5.85
CA ILE A 27 15.38 12.31 -4.72
C ILE A 27 15.84 13.02 -3.45
N GLU A 28 16.93 13.79 -3.51
CA GLU A 28 17.42 14.56 -2.36
C GLU A 28 16.39 15.62 -1.90
N GLU A 29 15.81 16.37 -2.83
CA GLU A 29 14.80 17.38 -2.51
C GLU A 29 13.55 16.78 -1.86
N GLY A 30 13.12 15.59 -2.30
CA GLY A 30 11.88 14.95 -1.83
C GLY A 30 12.06 14.05 -0.61
N LEU A 31 13.09 13.22 -0.60
CA LEU A 31 13.35 12.14 0.37
C LEU A 31 14.63 12.33 1.19
N GLY A 32 15.45 13.33 0.88
CA GLY A 32 16.67 13.65 1.63
C GLY A 32 16.39 14.21 3.03
N PRO A 33 17.43 14.50 3.83
CA PRO A 33 17.31 14.91 5.23
C PRO A 33 16.46 16.17 5.48
N HIS A 34 16.36 17.03 4.46
CA HIS A 34 15.56 18.26 4.50
C HIS A 34 14.28 18.17 3.65
N GLY A 35 14.04 17.04 3.01
CA GLY A 35 12.86 16.80 2.20
C GLY A 35 11.62 16.56 3.05
N LEU A 36 10.46 16.63 2.41
CA LEU A 36 9.17 16.32 3.05
C LEU A 36 9.04 14.84 3.44
N GLY A 37 9.92 13.98 2.91
CA GLY A 37 9.81 12.52 2.99
C GLY A 37 8.74 11.96 2.04
N ILE A 38 8.32 12.75 1.05
CA ILE A 38 7.25 12.42 0.11
C ILE A 38 7.62 12.87 -1.29
N ILE A 39 7.46 11.96 -2.26
CA ILE A 39 7.52 12.23 -3.70
C ILE A 39 6.17 11.87 -4.32
N SER A 40 5.72 12.68 -5.27
CA SER A 40 4.56 12.39 -6.12
C SER A 40 5.01 11.98 -7.51
N ILE A 41 4.45 10.90 -8.04
CA ILE A 41 4.64 10.50 -9.44
C ILE A 41 3.42 10.96 -10.25
N ALA A 42 3.66 11.81 -11.24
CA ALA A 42 2.61 12.35 -12.11
C ALA A 42 2.42 11.49 -13.36
N ASP A 43 1.23 11.54 -13.94
CA ASP A 43 0.92 10.96 -15.25
C ASP A 43 1.21 9.46 -15.38
N VAL A 44 1.02 8.71 -14.29
CA VAL A 44 1.14 7.24 -14.30
C VAL A 44 0.04 6.64 -15.19
N PRO A 45 0.39 5.91 -16.26
CA PRO A 45 -0.57 5.26 -17.14
C PRO A 45 -1.52 4.34 -16.36
N ASP A 46 -2.78 4.31 -16.78
CA ASP A 46 -3.87 3.47 -16.23
C ASP A 46 -4.22 3.68 -14.74
N PHE A 47 -3.39 4.38 -13.96
CA PHE A 47 -3.56 4.55 -12.51
C PHE A 47 -4.93 5.13 -12.16
N SER A 48 -5.36 6.17 -12.88
CA SER A 48 -6.65 6.83 -12.62
C SER A 48 -7.83 5.87 -12.77
N GLU A 49 -7.83 5.06 -13.84
CA GLU A 49 -8.90 4.10 -14.11
C GLU A 49 -8.85 2.91 -13.14
N LEU A 50 -7.68 2.32 -12.92
CA LEU A 50 -7.50 1.21 -11.97
C LEU A 50 -7.87 1.62 -10.55
N ARG A 51 -7.45 2.82 -10.11
CA ARG A 51 -7.81 3.40 -8.81
C ARG A 51 -9.31 3.58 -8.70
N LYS A 52 -9.95 4.17 -9.71
CA LYS A 52 -11.40 4.39 -9.72
C LYS A 52 -12.17 3.06 -9.66
N ARG A 53 -11.72 2.04 -10.40
CA ARG A 53 -12.30 0.70 -10.38
C ARG A 53 -12.22 0.09 -8.99
N LEU A 54 -11.05 0.10 -8.34
CA LEU A 54 -10.88 -0.48 -7.01
C LEU A 54 -11.64 0.30 -5.92
N LEU A 55 -11.55 1.63 -5.90
CA LEU A 55 -12.17 2.45 -4.86
C LEU A 55 -13.70 2.36 -4.85
N ARG A 56 -14.34 2.10 -6.00
CA ARG A 56 -15.78 1.83 -6.07
C ARG A 56 -16.21 0.53 -5.38
N LEU A 57 -15.27 -0.39 -5.14
CA LEU A 57 -15.53 -1.66 -4.46
C LEU A 57 -15.43 -1.53 -2.93
N ALA A 58 -14.76 -0.49 -2.41
CA ALA A 58 -14.62 -0.24 -0.98
C ALA A 58 -15.96 -0.20 -0.23
N PRO A 59 -16.98 0.59 -0.65
CA PRO A 59 -18.30 0.54 -0.02
C PRO A 59 -19.01 -0.80 -0.24
N ARG A 60 -18.75 -1.52 -1.34
CA ARG A 60 -19.42 -2.79 -1.63
C ARG A 60 -18.97 -3.89 -0.68
N ILE A 61 -17.66 -3.99 -0.42
CA ILE A 61 -17.15 -4.94 0.57
C ILE A 61 -17.60 -4.58 2.00
N ALA A 62 -17.60 -3.29 2.35
CA ALA A 62 -18.03 -2.84 3.66
C ALA A 62 -19.51 -3.14 3.97
N ASN A 63 -20.35 -3.20 2.94
CA ASN A 63 -21.78 -3.49 3.02
C ASN A 63 -22.14 -4.95 2.68
N LEU A 64 -21.16 -5.86 2.55
CA LEU A 64 -21.47 -7.28 2.46
C LEU A 64 -22.20 -7.75 3.74
N PRO A 65 -23.02 -8.82 3.66
CA PRO A 65 -23.66 -9.42 4.82
C PRO A 65 -22.64 -9.75 5.93
N GLU A 66 -23.03 -9.59 7.20
CA GLU A 66 -22.10 -9.77 8.34
C GLU A 66 -21.54 -11.19 8.43
N ASP A 67 -22.33 -12.20 8.09
CA ASP A 67 -21.92 -13.60 8.02
C ASP A 67 -20.86 -13.83 6.92
N VAL A 68 -20.97 -13.13 5.79
CA VAL A 68 -19.96 -13.13 4.72
C VAL A 68 -18.70 -12.40 5.18
N LYS A 69 -18.84 -11.19 5.75
CA LYS A 69 -17.67 -10.43 6.25
C LYS A 69 -16.90 -11.19 7.33
N LYS A 70 -17.59 -11.93 8.20
CA LYS A 70 -16.97 -12.78 9.22
C LYS A 70 -16.12 -13.89 8.61
N GLN A 71 -16.52 -14.46 7.48
CA GLN A 71 -15.72 -15.47 6.75
C GLN A 71 -14.47 -14.87 6.11
N LEU A 72 -14.45 -13.55 5.91
CA LEU A 72 -13.31 -12.81 5.37
C LEU A 72 -12.35 -12.34 6.47
N GLU A 73 -12.66 -12.50 7.76
CA GLU A 73 -11.75 -12.07 8.83
C GLU A 73 -10.68 -13.14 9.12
N ASP A 74 -9.47 -12.70 9.46
CA ASP A 74 -8.40 -13.59 9.91
C ASP A 74 -7.78 -13.11 11.23
N PRO A 75 -8.33 -13.53 12.38
CA PRO A 75 -7.79 -13.16 13.69
C PRO A 75 -6.34 -13.62 13.91
N GLU A 76 -5.93 -14.73 13.30
CA GLU A 76 -4.57 -15.28 13.47
C GLU A 76 -3.49 -14.41 12.81
N SER A 77 -3.78 -13.74 11.70
CA SER A 77 -2.89 -12.71 11.14
C SER A 77 -2.91 -11.39 11.92
N ARG A 78 -3.69 -11.31 13.00
CA ARG A 78 -4.05 -10.06 13.68
C ARG A 78 -4.83 -9.14 12.74
N TYR A 79 -5.73 -9.71 11.95
CA TYR A 79 -6.58 -9.00 10.98
C TYR A 79 -5.78 -8.28 9.88
N ASN A 80 -4.64 -8.83 9.47
CA ASN A 80 -3.81 -8.32 8.37
C ASN A 80 -4.08 -9.02 7.03
N PHE A 81 -5.06 -9.91 6.97
CA PHE A 81 -5.59 -10.49 5.73
C PHE A 81 -7.12 -10.49 5.78
N GLY A 82 -7.73 -10.19 4.64
CA GLY A 82 -9.17 -10.10 4.48
C GLY A 82 -9.78 -8.88 5.17
N TRP A 83 -11.00 -9.02 5.68
CA TRP A 83 -11.78 -7.94 6.26
C TRP A 83 -11.35 -7.60 7.70
N SER A 84 -11.31 -6.31 8.02
CA SER A 84 -11.05 -5.78 9.36
C SER A 84 -11.83 -4.50 9.61
N HIS A 85 -12.65 -4.48 10.67
CA HIS A 85 -13.42 -3.31 11.10
C HIS A 85 -13.59 -3.35 12.62
N GLY A 86 -13.34 -2.22 13.30
CA GLY A 86 -13.55 -2.14 14.74
C GLY A 86 -12.55 -2.95 15.57
N LYS A 87 -11.40 -3.35 15.01
CA LYS A 87 -10.41 -4.20 15.70
C LYS A 87 -9.29 -3.39 16.37
N GLU A 88 -9.02 -2.18 15.87
CA GLU A 88 -8.01 -1.27 16.41
C GLU A 88 -8.57 -0.43 17.56
N LYS A 89 -7.81 -0.26 18.65
CA LYS A 89 -8.16 0.65 19.75
C LYS A 89 -7.54 2.02 19.50
N LEU A 90 -8.36 3.06 19.55
CA LEU A 90 -7.91 4.44 19.59
C LEU A 90 -7.21 4.73 20.93
N GLU A 91 -6.42 5.80 21.02
CA GLU A 91 -5.77 6.26 22.27
C GLU A 91 -6.76 6.44 23.42
N SER A 92 -8.00 6.80 23.10
CA SER A 92 -9.13 6.89 24.05
C SER A 92 -9.62 5.56 24.63
N GLY A 93 -9.04 4.43 24.20
CA GLY A 93 -9.47 3.07 24.55
C GLY A 93 -10.69 2.57 23.77
N LYS A 94 -11.36 3.42 22.99
CA LYS A 94 -12.51 3.06 22.15
C LYS A 94 -12.06 2.35 20.87
N LEU A 95 -12.84 1.38 20.42
CA LEU A 95 -12.60 0.72 19.14
C LEU A 95 -12.86 1.69 17.98
N ASP A 96 -11.96 1.72 17.00
CA ASP A 96 -12.11 2.51 15.79
C ASP A 96 -13.12 1.85 14.85
N THR A 97 -14.37 2.30 14.94
CA THR A 97 -15.47 1.84 14.10
C THR A 97 -15.73 2.77 12.91
N PHE A 98 -14.93 3.83 12.75
CA PHE A 98 -15.13 4.83 11.69
C PHE A 98 -14.51 4.42 10.35
N LYS A 99 -13.68 3.38 10.36
CA LYS A 99 -12.98 2.88 9.19
C LYS A 99 -13.01 1.36 9.11
N GLY A 100 -13.22 0.85 7.90
CA GLY A 100 -13.07 -0.56 7.55
C GLY A 100 -11.93 -0.74 6.57
N PHE A 101 -11.25 -1.87 6.66
CA PHE A 101 -10.14 -2.24 5.81
C PHE A 101 -10.37 -3.60 5.19
N PHE A 102 -9.88 -3.74 3.97
CA PHE A 102 -9.64 -5.04 3.37
C PHE A 102 -8.17 -5.18 3.01
N TYR A 103 -7.49 -6.15 3.62
CA TYR A 103 -6.06 -6.40 3.45
C TYR A 103 -5.81 -7.59 2.53
N ALA A 104 -4.89 -7.42 1.59
CA ALA A 104 -4.42 -8.54 0.78
C ALA A 104 -3.01 -8.25 0.26
N ASN A 105 -2.27 -9.30 -0.06
CA ASN A 105 -1.08 -9.19 -0.87
C ASN A 105 -1.47 -9.04 -2.35
N PRO A 106 -1.16 -7.91 -3.01
CA PRO A 106 -1.61 -7.67 -4.39
C PRO A 106 -0.83 -8.47 -5.45
N ILE A 107 0.25 -9.15 -5.06
CA ILE A 107 1.18 -9.84 -5.97
C ILE A 107 1.03 -11.35 -5.86
N LEU A 108 0.99 -11.87 -4.64
CA LEU A 108 0.98 -13.30 -4.33
C LEU A 108 -0.21 -13.65 -3.44
N ASP A 109 -1.05 -14.61 -3.85
CA ASP A 109 -2.12 -15.09 -2.98
C ASP A 109 -1.63 -15.94 -1.83
N VAL A 110 -0.56 -16.68 -2.04
CA VAL A 110 0.08 -17.51 -1.03
C VAL A 110 1.53 -17.04 -0.89
N PRO A 111 1.80 -16.13 0.06
CA PRO A 111 3.14 -15.60 0.27
C PRO A 111 4.16 -16.68 0.62
N THR A 112 3.78 -17.80 1.24
CA THR A 112 4.66 -18.97 1.43
C THR A 112 3.83 -20.20 1.83
N THR A 113 4.39 -21.39 1.64
CA THR A 113 3.85 -22.66 2.15
C THR A 113 4.71 -23.26 3.26
N ASP A 114 5.72 -22.51 3.73
CA ASP A 114 6.55 -22.90 4.88
C ASP A 114 5.82 -22.59 6.18
N ASP A 115 5.41 -23.65 6.89
CA ASP A 115 4.65 -23.56 8.14
C ASP A 115 5.40 -22.79 9.25
N VAL A 116 6.73 -22.88 9.28
CA VAL A 116 7.55 -22.14 10.27
C VAL A 116 7.44 -20.65 10.01
N LEU A 117 7.50 -20.23 8.75
CA LEU A 117 7.35 -18.82 8.37
C LEU A 117 5.92 -18.32 8.58
N VAL A 118 4.91 -19.13 8.25
CA VAL A 118 3.49 -18.80 8.47
C VAL A 118 3.22 -18.59 9.96
N SER A 119 3.72 -19.48 10.81
CA SER A 119 3.55 -19.38 12.26
C SER A 119 4.35 -18.22 12.87
N ARG A 120 5.56 -17.95 12.36
CA ARG A 120 6.43 -16.88 12.90
C ARG A 120 6.00 -15.49 12.46
N TYR A 121 5.48 -15.36 11.24
CA TYR A 121 5.10 -14.08 10.60
C TYR A 121 3.66 -14.10 10.05
N PRO A 122 2.65 -14.38 10.88
CA PRO A 122 1.28 -14.62 10.40
C PRO A 122 0.65 -13.39 9.72
N SER A 123 1.07 -12.18 10.06
CA SER A 123 0.60 -10.94 9.42
C SER A 123 1.10 -10.74 7.98
N TYR A 124 2.15 -11.46 7.58
CA TYR A 124 2.78 -11.33 6.26
C TYR A 124 2.69 -12.60 5.41
N CYS A 125 2.68 -13.78 6.05
CA CYS A 125 2.90 -15.04 5.37
C CYS A 125 1.61 -15.84 5.08
N ARG A 126 0.47 -15.43 5.63
CA ARG A 126 -0.81 -16.15 5.44
C ARG A 126 -1.40 -15.92 4.04
N PRO A 127 -2.25 -16.84 3.54
CA PRO A 127 -2.92 -16.67 2.26
C PRO A 127 -3.90 -15.49 2.24
N ASN A 128 -4.14 -14.92 1.07
CA ASN A 128 -5.23 -13.97 0.83
C ASN A 128 -6.60 -14.64 1.03
N ILE A 129 -7.58 -13.83 1.46
CA ILE A 129 -8.97 -14.27 1.66
C ILE A 129 -9.87 -13.41 0.78
N TRP A 130 -10.16 -13.89 -0.43
CA TRP A 130 -10.97 -13.15 -1.40
C TRP A 130 -12.47 -13.49 -1.28
N PRO A 131 -13.37 -12.49 -1.43
CA PRO A 131 -14.82 -12.71 -1.45
C PRO A 131 -15.31 -13.27 -2.80
N ALA A 132 -14.79 -14.40 -3.25
CA ALA A 132 -15.00 -14.92 -4.61
C ALA A 132 -16.49 -15.02 -4.99
N ASP A 133 -17.34 -15.57 -4.12
CA ASP A 133 -18.76 -15.79 -4.41
C ASP A 133 -19.62 -14.53 -4.35
N HIS A 134 -19.12 -13.45 -3.72
CA HIS A 134 -19.92 -12.25 -3.42
C HIS A 134 -19.40 -10.98 -4.10
N LEU A 135 -18.10 -10.93 -4.42
CA LEU A 135 -17.42 -9.76 -4.98
C LEU A 135 -16.11 -10.17 -5.68
N SER A 136 -16.16 -11.13 -6.60
CA SER A 136 -15.00 -11.65 -7.36
C SER A 136 -14.17 -10.56 -8.06
N GLU A 137 -14.80 -9.46 -8.49
CA GLU A 137 -14.11 -8.35 -9.14
C GLU A 137 -13.13 -7.61 -8.23
N LEU A 138 -13.23 -7.78 -6.90
CA LEU A 138 -12.32 -7.18 -5.94
C LEU A 138 -10.90 -7.68 -6.14
N GLU A 139 -10.71 -8.99 -6.25
CA GLU A 139 -9.38 -9.59 -6.46
C GLU A 139 -8.71 -9.00 -7.70
N ILE A 140 -9.44 -8.97 -8.81
CA ILE A 140 -8.95 -8.49 -10.10
C ILE A 140 -8.52 -7.02 -10.00
N ALA A 141 -9.39 -6.17 -9.46
CA ALA A 141 -9.12 -4.73 -9.34
C ALA A 141 -7.98 -4.44 -8.35
N PHE A 142 -7.93 -5.18 -7.23
CA PHE A 142 -6.94 -5.00 -6.18
C PHE A 142 -5.54 -5.37 -6.67
N LYS A 143 -5.42 -6.53 -7.32
CA LYS A 143 -4.14 -6.98 -7.90
C LYS A 143 -3.70 -6.10 -9.06
N ALA A 144 -4.62 -5.67 -9.93
CA ALA A 144 -4.27 -4.81 -11.07
C ALA A 144 -3.65 -3.49 -10.61
N LEU A 145 -4.30 -2.78 -9.67
CA LEU A 145 -3.74 -1.54 -9.14
C LEU A 145 -2.46 -1.79 -8.32
N GLY A 146 -2.45 -2.82 -7.47
CA GLY A 146 -1.30 -3.09 -6.61
C GLY A 146 -0.04 -3.49 -7.37
N LYS A 147 -0.18 -4.21 -8.50
CA LYS A 147 0.94 -4.50 -9.42
C LYS A 147 1.50 -3.24 -10.06
N LEU A 148 0.64 -2.34 -10.55
CA LEU A 148 1.07 -1.04 -11.08
C LEU A 148 1.81 -0.22 -10.02
N MET A 149 1.28 -0.17 -8.79
CA MET A 149 1.94 0.55 -7.68
C MET A 149 3.30 -0.05 -7.34
N LEU A 150 3.44 -1.39 -7.37
CA LEU A 150 4.73 -2.04 -7.18
C LEU A 150 5.71 -1.67 -8.30
N GLU A 151 5.30 -1.73 -9.56
CA GLU A 151 6.16 -1.38 -10.70
C GLU A 151 6.69 0.05 -10.60
N VAL A 152 5.81 1.03 -10.32
CA VAL A 152 6.20 2.42 -10.07
C VAL A 152 7.16 2.52 -8.88
N GLY A 153 6.87 1.78 -7.80
CA GLY A 153 7.71 1.74 -6.61
C GLY A 153 9.12 1.19 -6.89
N LEU A 154 9.23 0.14 -7.71
CA LEU A 154 10.52 -0.44 -8.12
C LEU A 154 11.33 0.54 -8.97
N MET A 155 10.70 1.23 -9.91
CA MET A 155 11.38 2.27 -10.69
C MET A 155 11.88 3.41 -9.80
N LEU A 156 11.08 3.87 -8.83
CA LEU A 156 11.52 4.89 -7.88
C LEU A 156 12.66 4.38 -6.99
N ALA A 157 12.56 3.14 -6.49
CA ALA A 157 13.60 2.52 -5.67
C ALA A 157 14.94 2.42 -6.41
N HIS A 158 14.93 2.13 -7.71
CA HIS A 158 16.13 2.17 -8.56
C HIS A 158 16.84 3.53 -8.50
N HIS A 159 16.08 4.62 -8.62
CA HIS A 159 16.63 5.98 -8.54
C HIS A 159 17.11 6.33 -7.14
N CYS A 160 16.42 5.86 -6.10
CA CYS A 160 16.90 5.96 -4.72
C CYS A 160 18.22 5.23 -4.52
N ASP A 161 18.37 4.02 -5.06
CA ASP A 161 19.60 3.24 -4.99
C ASP A 161 20.76 3.98 -5.65
N HIS A 162 20.54 4.49 -6.87
CA HIS A 162 21.56 5.27 -7.58
C HIS A 162 21.97 6.54 -6.84
N TYR A 163 21.00 7.28 -6.28
CA TYR A 163 21.26 8.46 -5.48
C TYR A 163 22.16 8.14 -4.28
N VAL A 164 21.84 7.10 -3.51
CA VAL A 164 22.61 6.71 -2.32
C VAL A 164 24.03 6.26 -2.70
N MET A 165 24.19 5.54 -3.81
CA MET A 165 25.51 5.18 -4.32
C MET A 165 26.36 6.42 -4.66
N GLN A 166 25.76 7.44 -5.26
CA GLN A 166 26.44 8.72 -5.55
C GLN A 166 26.81 9.51 -4.29
N GLN A 167 26.09 9.34 -3.18
CA GLN A 167 26.42 9.96 -1.88
C GLN A 167 27.61 9.28 -1.16
N GLY A 168 28.28 8.32 -1.80
CA GLY A 168 29.51 7.73 -1.27
C GLY A 168 29.29 6.52 -0.35
N VAL A 169 28.08 5.95 -0.32
CA VAL A 169 27.80 4.68 0.36
C VAL A 169 28.50 3.50 -0.35
N GLY A 170 28.98 3.69 -1.57
CA GLY A 170 29.68 2.67 -2.35
C GLY A 170 28.72 1.61 -2.90
N ASN A 171 29.27 0.48 -3.33
CA ASN A 171 28.43 -0.66 -3.74
C ASN A 171 27.79 -1.29 -2.51
N TYR A 172 26.51 -1.66 -2.62
CA TYR A 172 25.79 -2.38 -1.57
C TYR A 172 26.53 -3.69 -1.20
N ASP A 173 26.79 -3.89 0.09
CA ASP A 173 27.16 -5.19 0.64
C ASP A 173 25.86 -5.99 0.90
N GLY A 174 25.24 -6.44 -0.20
CA GLY A 174 23.92 -7.10 -0.18
C GLY A 174 23.01 -6.70 -1.35
N GLU A 175 21.71 -6.77 -1.11
CA GLU A 175 20.69 -6.39 -2.09
C GLU A 175 20.39 -4.89 -2.01
N SER A 176 20.19 -4.25 -3.17
CA SER A 176 19.71 -2.88 -3.23
C SER A 176 18.26 -2.77 -2.74
N LEU A 177 17.74 -1.55 -2.53
CA LEU A 177 16.34 -1.36 -2.14
C LEU A 177 15.39 -1.91 -3.21
N GLU A 178 15.67 -1.63 -4.49
CA GLU A 178 14.90 -2.17 -5.63
C GLU A 178 14.86 -3.70 -5.57
N GLN A 179 16.02 -4.34 -5.39
CA GLN A 179 16.13 -5.80 -5.34
C GLN A 179 15.40 -6.41 -4.13
N THR A 180 15.53 -5.78 -2.96
CA THR A 180 14.86 -6.19 -1.73
C THR A 180 13.34 -6.15 -1.90
N ILE A 181 12.81 -5.06 -2.48
CA ILE A 181 11.37 -4.92 -2.75
C ILE A 181 10.94 -5.95 -3.80
N ALA A 182 11.68 -6.11 -4.90
CA ALA A 182 11.33 -7.02 -5.99
C ALA A 182 11.26 -8.49 -5.54
N ARG A 183 12.14 -8.90 -4.62
CA ARG A 183 12.17 -10.26 -4.06
C ARG A 183 11.21 -10.47 -2.90
N SER A 184 10.70 -9.38 -2.32
CA SER A 184 9.81 -9.45 -1.16
C SER A 184 8.55 -10.24 -1.48
N ARG A 185 8.18 -11.13 -0.56
CA ARG A 185 6.93 -11.88 -0.62
C ARG A 185 5.86 -11.25 0.26
N CYS A 186 6.20 -10.19 0.99
CA CYS A 186 5.40 -9.61 2.06
C CYS A 186 4.63 -8.34 1.65
N HIS A 187 4.46 -8.11 0.35
CA HIS A 187 3.67 -6.99 -0.18
C HIS A 187 2.27 -6.97 0.47
N LYS A 188 1.83 -5.79 0.91
CA LYS A 188 0.56 -5.62 1.60
C LYS A 188 -0.17 -4.39 1.06
N GLY A 189 -1.32 -4.61 0.45
CA GLY A 189 -2.28 -3.56 0.16
C GLY A 189 -3.35 -3.51 1.24
N TYR A 190 -3.96 -2.33 1.42
CA TYR A 190 -5.15 -2.14 2.21
C TYR A 190 -6.14 -1.24 1.46
N LEU A 191 -7.36 -1.74 1.23
CA LEU A 191 -8.47 -0.95 0.72
C LEU A 191 -9.24 -0.38 1.90
N LEU A 192 -9.23 0.95 2.01
CA LEU A 192 -9.81 1.68 3.13
C LEU A 192 -11.19 2.25 2.77
N TYR A 193 -12.16 2.07 3.66
CA TYR A 193 -13.48 2.70 3.59
C TYR A 193 -13.78 3.46 4.88
N TYR A 194 -14.15 4.73 4.77
CA TYR A 194 -14.62 5.53 5.89
C TYR A 194 -16.14 5.52 5.96
N PHE A 195 -16.70 5.15 7.12
CA PHE A 195 -18.13 5.13 7.32
C PHE A 195 -18.69 6.54 7.55
N PRO A 196 -19.90 6.85 7.05
CA PRO A 196 -20.56 8.12 7.32
C PRO A 196 -20.71 8.35 8.83
N ARG A 197 -20.32 9.52 9.31
CA ARG A 197 -20.58 9.91 10.70
C ARG A 197 -22.05 10.28 10.84
N GLN A 198 -22.78 9.58 11.71
CA GLN A 198 -24.06 10.07 12.19
C GLN A 198 -23.79 11.26 13.13
N PHE A 199 -23.93 12.48 12.62
CA PHE A 199 -24.01 13.65 13.48
C PHE A 199 -25.39 13.64 14.15
N ARG A 200 -25.42 13.30 15.44
CA ARG A 200 -26.61 13.59 16.25
C ARG A 200 -26.59 15.09 16.51
N TYR A 201 -27.49 15.82 15.87
CA TYR A 201 -27.87 17.14 16.33
C TYR A 201 -28.62 16.95 17.66
N THR A 202 -27.91 17.08 18.77
CA THR A 202 -28.52 17.30 20.09
C THR A 202 -28.80 18.78 20.27
#